data_AF-A0A7C4B645-F1
#
_entry.id   AF-A0A7C4B645-F1
#
_cell.length_a   1.000
_cell.length_b   1.000
_cell.length_c   1.000
_cell.angle_alpha   90.00
_cell.angle_beta   90.00
_cell.angle_gamma   90.00
#
_symmetry.space_group_name_H-M   'P 1'
#
loop_
_entity.id
_entity.type
_entity.pdbx_description
1 polymer ?
#
loop_
_entity_poly.entity_id
_entity_poly.type
_entity_poly.pdbx_seq_one_letter_code
_entity_poly.pdbx_strand_id
1 'polypeptide(L)' 'MSRAVLLEILNDMRIFLSSLEVEQLHRELLTYFGLAGVLDECEALENAWRDPYNKREIEEFIKAWLRRKRRRMEEAII' A
#
# COMPACT_ATOMS: atom_id res chain seq x y z
N MET A 1 -5.03 7.46 3.10
CA MET A 1 -6.13 6.51 3.13
C MET A 1 -6.33 6.05 4.56
N SER A 2 -7.58 5.99 5.05
CA SER A 2 -7.84 5.34 6.34
C SER A 2 -7.39 3.87 6.28
N ARG A 3 -6.97 3.31 7.41
CA ARG A 3 -6.57 1.90 7.49
C ARG A 3 -7.67 0.95 6.97
N ALA A 4 -8.94 1.35 7.10
CA ALA A 4 -10.09 0.59 6.60
C ALA A 4 -10.08 0.49 5.07
N VAL A 5 -9.88 1.59 4.35
CA VAL A 5 -9.87 1.58 2.88
C VAL A 5 -8.65 0.80 2.36
N LEU A 6 -7.48 0.86 3.02
CA LEU A 6 -6.35 -0.01 2.64
C LEU A 6 -6.73 -1.49 2.75
N LEU A 7 -7.41 -1.87 3.83
CA LEU A 7 -7.86 -3.24 4.03
C LEU A 7 -8.90 -3.67 2.98
N GLU A 8 -9.81 -2.78 2.58
CA GLU A 8 -10.74 -3.03 1.48
C GLU A 8 -10.01 -3.28 0.16
N ILE A 9 -9.05 -2.43 -0.21
CA ILE A 9 -8.23 -2.62 -1.42
C ILE A 9 -7.48 -3.95 -1.37
N LEU A 10 -6.85 -4.25 -0.23
CA LEU A 10 -6.13 -5.51 -0.06
C LEU A 10 -7.07 -6.71 -0.18
N ASN A 11 -8.29 -6.63 0.38
CA ASN A 11 -9.31 -7.67 0.26
C ASN A 11 -9.78 -7.86 -1.19
N ASP A 12 -10.04 -6.77 -1.92
CA ASP A 12 -10.41 -6.80 -3.34
C ASP A 12 -9.31 -7.46 -4.19
N MET A 13 -8.05 -7.19 -3.84
CA MET A 13 -6.88 -7.80 -4.46
C MET A 13 -6.56 -9.22 -3.93
N ARG A 14 -7.33 -9.74 -2.98
CA ARG A 14 -7.12 -11.03 -2.29
C ARG A 14 -5.75 -11.17 -1.62
N ILE A 15 -5.28 -10.08 -1.03
CA ILE A 15 -4.01 -9.99 -0.32
C ILE A 15 -4.27 -10.00 1.19
N PHE A 16 -3.66 -10.96 1.89
CA PHE A 16 -3.71 -11.05 3.35
C PHE A 16 -2.36 -10.67 3.94
N LEU A 17 -2.35 -9.65 4.80
CA LEU A 17 -1.16 -9.12 5.47
C LEU A 17 -1.41 -9.07 6.97
N SER A 18 -0.36 -9.25 7.76
CA SER A 18 -0.43 -9.00 9.21
C SER A 18 -0.67 -7.52 9.49
N SER A 19 -1.12 -7.18 10.70
CA SER A 19 -1.31 -5.78 11.10
C SER A 19 -0.05 -4.93 10.89
N LEU A 20 1.11 -5.48 11.24
CA LEU A 20 2.41 -4.83 11.05
C LEU A 20 2.72 -4.59 9.57
N GLU A 21 2.42 -5.56 8.72
CA GLU A 21 2.67 -5.46 7.27
C GLU A 21 1.75 -4.45 6.60
N VAL A 22 0.49 -4.37 7.06
CA VAL A 22 -0.46 -3.33 6.61
C VAL A 22 0.07 -1.94 6.97
N GLU A 23 0.61 -1.76 8.17
CA GLU A 23 1.20 -0.48 8.58
C GLU A 23 2.47 -0.13 7.78
N GLN A 24 3.34 -1.11 7.53
CA GLN A 24 4.53 -0.91 6.69
C GLN A 24 4.16 -0.53 5.26
N LEU A 25 3.21 -1.26 4.66
CA LEU A 25 2.72 -0.96 3.32
C LEU A 25 2.12 0.44 3.26
N HIS A 26 1.30 0.82 4.24
CA HIS A 26 0.68 2.14 4.31
C HIS A 26 1.71 3.27 4.32
N ARG A 27 2.74 3.17 5.17
CA ARG A 27 3.82 4.17 5.25
C ARG A 27 4.62 4.28 3.96
N GLU A 28 5.01 3.14 3.37
CA GLU A 28 5.75 3.12 2.11
C GLU A 28 4.93 3.73 0.97
N LEU A 29 3.62 3.46 0.96
CA LEU A 29 2.71 3.97 -0.06
C LEU A 29 2.52 5.49 0.08
N LEU A 30 2.34 6.01 1.30
CA LEU A 30 2.34 7.46 1.56
C LEU A 30 3.64 8.13 1.11
N THR A 31 4.78 7.50 1.38
CA THR A 31 6.09 8.03 0.99
C THR A 31 6.25 8.04 -0.53
N TYR A 32 5.87 6.97 -1.20
CA TYR A 32 5.98 6.82 -2.65
C TYR A 32 5.16 7.87 -3.41
N PHE A 33 3.94 8.15 -2.96
CA PHE A 33 3.07 9.17 -3.57
C PHE A 33 3.36 10.59 -3.08
N GLY A 34 4.41 10.81 -2.26
CA GLY A 34 4.74 12.15 -1.74
C GLY A 34 3.70 12.73 -0.78
N LEU A 35 2.91 11.86 -0.15
CA LEU A 35 1.81 12.22 0.75
C LEU A 35 2.22 12.17 2.23
N ALA A 36 3.46 11.78 2.54
CA ALA A 36 3.98 11.75 3.89
C ALA A 36 4.17 13.19 4.44
N GLY A 37 3.62 13.46 5.62
CA GLY A 37 3.63 14.74 6.31
C GLY A 37 2.58 15.74 5.83
N VAL A 38 1.70 15.38 4.89
CA VAL A 38 0.64 16.27 4.40
C VAL A 38 -0.51 16.31 5.41
N LEU A 39 -1.07 17.49 5.69
CA LEU A 39 -2.33 17.56 6.45
C LEU A 39 -3.38 16.75 5.68
N ASP A 40 -4.01 15.77 6.32
CA ASP A 40 -5.00 14.89 5.69
C ASP A 40 -4.43 13.88 4.67
N GLU A 41 -3.27 13.27 4.95
CA GLU A 41 -2.71 12.10 4.22
C GLU A 41 -3.77 11.01 3.95
N CYS A 42 -4.73 10.89 4.87
CA CYS A 42 -5.84 9.97 4.74
C CYS A 42 -6.71 10.27 3.50
N GLU A 43 -7.13 11.51 3.36
CA GLU A 43 -8.01 11.97 2.30
C GLU A 43 -7.28 12.09 0.96
N ALA A 44 -6.04 12.60 0.95
CA ALA A 44 -5.26 12.77 -0.26
C ALA A 44 -5.06 11.45 -1.03
N LEU A 45 -4.77 10.37 -0.30
CA LEU A 45 -4.58 9.05 -0.90
C LEU A 45 -5.90 8.35 -1.26
N GLU A 46 -7.00 8.62 -0.54
CA GLU A 46 -8.33 8.14 -0.95
C GLU A 46 -8.80 8.81 -2.24
N ASN A 47 -8.53 10.10 -2.40
CA ASN A 47 -8.77 10.83 -3.64
C ASN A 47 -7.91 10.27 -4.78
N ALA A 48 -6.64 9.94 -4.52
CA ALA A 48 -5.80 9.25 -5.48
C ALA A 48 -6.40 7.89 -5.88
N TRP A 49 -6.89 7.08 -4.94
CA TRP A 49 -7.52 5.79 -5.27
C TRP A 49 -8.77 5.88 -6.14
N ARG A 50 -9.55 6.97 -6.00
CA ARG A 50 -10.76 7.21 -6.81
C ARG A 50 -10.44 7.57 -8.26
N ASP A 51 -9.25 8.09 -8.53
CA ASP A 51 -8.79 8.37 -9.88
C ASP A 51 -8.32 7.08 -10.58
N PRO A 52 -8.86 6.73 -11.77
CA PRO A 52 -8.52 5.47 -12.45
C PRO A 52 -7.04 5.30 -12.81
N TYR A 53 -6.32 6.40 -13.06
CA TYR A 53 -4.89 6.36 -13.40
C TYR A 53 -4.07 6.06 -12.14
N ASN A 54 -4.31 6.82 -11.08
CA ASN A 54 -3.66 6.63 -9.79
C ASN A 54 -4.01 5.28 -9.15
N LYS A 55 -5.24 4.79 -9.34
CA LYS A 55 -5.67 3.45 -8.90
C LYS A 55 -4.75 2.36 -9.44
N ARG A 56 -4.45 2.40 -10.75
CA ARG A 56 -3.56 1.44 -11.38
C ARG A 56 -2.14 1.51 -10.81
N GLU A 57 -1.61 2.72 -10.60
CA GLU A 57 -0.28 2.91 -10.01
C GLU A 57 -0.23 2.39 -8.57
N ILE A 58 -1.27 2.61 -7.76
CA ILE A 58 -1.40 2.07 -6.40
C ILE A 58 -1.38 0.54 -6.42
N GLU A 59 -2.17 -0.10 -7.29
CA GLU A 59 -2.18 -1.56 -7.42
C GLU A 59 -0.82 -2.13 -7.87
N GLU A 60 -0.17 -1.47 -8.84
CA GLU A 60 1.17 -1.85 -9.33
C GLU A 60 2.22 -1.71 -8.22
N PHE A 61 2.14 -0.64 -7.43
CA PHE A 61 2.99 -0.44 -6.26
C PHE A 61 2.80 -1.55 -5.22
N ILE A 62 1.56 -1.89 -4.85
CA ILE A 62 1.27 -2.96 -3.90
C ILE A 62 1.84 -4.30 -4.40
N LYS A 63 1.66 -4.62 -5.69
CA LYS A 63 2.22 -5.84 -6.31
C LYS A 63 3.75 -5.85 -6.24
N ALA A 64 4.40 -4.73 -6.54
CA ALA A 64 5.86 -4.60 -6.46
C ALA A 64 6.36 -4.74 -5.02
N TRP A 65 5.66 -4.13 -4.05
CA TRP A 65 5.96 -4.25 -2.63
C TRP A 65 5.90 -5.70 -2.15
N LEU A 66 4.85 -6.45 -2.53
CA LEU A 66 4.73 -7.87 -2.20
C LEU A 66 5.87 -8.72 -2.79
N ARG A 67 6.28 -8.43 -4.03
CA ARG A 67 7.44 -9.11 -4.65
C ARG A 67 8.73 -8.84 -3.88
N ARG A 68 8.97 -7.59 -3.47
CA ARG A 68 10.14 -7.22 -2.64
C ARG A 68 10.10 -7.92 -1.28
N LYS A 69 8.94 -7.95 -0.62
CA LYS A 69 8.74 -8.70 0.64
C LYS A 69 9.10 -10.17 0.48
N ARG A 70 8.57 -10.84 -0.57
CA ARG A 70 8.84 -12.25 -0.83
C ARG A 70 10.33 -12.53 -1.01
N ARG A 71 11.03 -11.72 -1.82
CA ARG A 71 12.48 -11.86 -2.02
C ARG A 71 13.25 -11.74 -0.71
N ARG A 72 12.94 -10.75 0.13
CA ARG A 72 13.57 -10.59 1.45
C ARG A 72 13.34 -11.80 2.37
N MET A 73 12.17 -12.43 2.29
CA MET A 73 11.90 -13.66 3.06
C MET A 73 12.68 -14.85 2.51
N GLU A 74 12.76 -15.00 1.18
CA GLU A 74 13.54 -16.06 0.53
C GLU A 74 15.04 -15.94 0.84
N GLU A 75 15.58 -14.72 0.83
CA GLU A 75 16.97 -14.43 1.17
C GLU A 75 17.29 -14.65 2.66
N ALA A 76 16.33 -14.48 3.57
CA ALA A 76 16.52 -14.68 5.01
C ALA A 76 16.47 -16.16 5.44
N ILE A 77 16.07 -17.06 4.54
CA ILE A 77 15.98 -18.52 4.78
C ILE A 77 17.25 -19.24 4.31
N ILE A 78 18.09 -18.59 3.49
CA ILE A 78 19.38 -19.08 2.99
C ILE A 78 20.49 -18.71 3.97
#